data_AF-A0AAP0AY07-F1
#
_entry.id   AF-A0AAP0AY07-F1
#
_cell.length_a   1.000
_cell.length_b   1.000
_cell.length_c   1.000
_cell.angle_alpha   90.00
_cell.angle_beta   90.00
_cell.angle_gamma   90.00
#
_symmetry.space_group_name_H-M   'P 1'
#
loop_
_entity.id
_entity.type
_entity.pdbx_description
1 polymer ?
#
loop_
_entity_poly.entity_id
_entity_poly.type
_entity_poly.pdbx_seq_one_letter_code
_entity_poly.pdbx_strand_id
1 'polypeptide(L)'
;MRQEETKRRMARHFDKNVRLKNFLAGDLVMKKVDAAGRGAAVGKLHPNWEGPFIVQEALATGGYYLQDQAGEQLPGTWSGDDLKRFYP
;
A
#
# COMPACT_ATOMS: atom_id res chain seq x y z
N MET A 1 9.12 26.50 11.74
CA MET A 1 9.10 25.48 10.66
C MET A 1 9.75 24.19 11.17
N ARG A 2 9.00 23.28 11.82
CA ARG A 2 9.54 21.98 12.34
C ARG A 2 8.83 20.75 11.76
N GLN A 3 7.73 20.93 11.03
CA GLN A 3 6.89 19.85 10.50
C GLN A 3 7.46 19.25 9.19
N GLU A 4 8.28 20.00 8.45
CA GLU A 4 8.76 19.59 7.12
C GLU A 4 9.98 18.68 7.18
N GLU A 5 10.83 18.86 8.20
CA GLU A 5 12.07 18.10 8.34
C GLU A 5 11.82 16.66 8.78
N THR A 6 10.84 16.45 9.66
CA THR A 6 10.37 15.12 10.08
C THR A 6 9.80 14.33 8.89
N LYS A 7 9.00 14.97 8.03
CA LYS A 7 8.46 14.33 6.82
C LYS A 7 9.56 13.91 5.86
N ARG A 8 10.56 14.77 5.61
CA ARG A 8 11.69 14.45 4.73
C ARG A 8 12.56 13.32 5.26
N ARG A 9 12.79 13.26 6.57
CA ARG A 9 13.61 12.22 7.20
C ARG A 9 12.90 10.86 7.21
N MET A 10 11.59 10.86 7.43
CA MET A 10 10.76 9.67 7.27
C MET A 10 10.72 9.22 5.81
N ALA A 11 10.42 10.12 4.86
CA ALA A 11 10.39 9.81 3.43
C ALA A 11 11.68 9.13 2.95
N ARG A 12 12.85 9.64 3.33
CA ARG A 12 14.16 9.04 2.99
C ARG A 12 14.41 7.66 3.60
N HIS A 13 13.75 7.31 4.69
CA HIS A 13 13.85 5.99 5.32
C HIS A 13 12.85 5.00 4.73
N PHE A 14 11.66 5.48 4.36
CA PHE A 14 10.66 4.72 3.60
C PHE A 14 11.18 4.39 2.18
N ASP A 15 11.76 5.36 1.47
CA ASP A 15 12.33 5.20 0.11
C ASP A 15 13.34 4.04 -0.01
N LYS A 16 14.16 3.81 1.01
CA LYS A 16 15.27 2.83 0.95
C LYS A 16 14.84 1.39 1.24
N ASN A 17 13.71 1.20 1.93
CA ASN A 17 13.18 -0.11 2.30
C ASN A 17 12.01 -0.54 1.43
N VAL A 18 11.47 0.35 0.60
CA VAL A 18 10.71 -0.02 -0.59
C VAL A 18 11.69 -0.73 -1.51
N ARG A 19 11.91 -2.04 -1.29
CA ARG A 19 12.33 -2.94 -2.36
C ARG A 19 11.48 -2.53 -3.56
N LEU A 20 12.09 -2.15 -4.68
CA LEU A 20 11.38 -1.87 -5.92
C LEU A 20 10.55 -3.10 -6.31
N LYS A 21 9.40 -3.28 -5.68
CA LYS A 21 8.35 -4.17 -6.15
C LYS A 21 7.69 -3.34 -7.23
N ASN A 22 8.22 -3.48 -8.44
CA ASN A 22 7.58 -2.92 -9.61
C ASN A 22 6.30 -3.71 -9.83
N PHE A 23 5.17 -3.16 -9.38
CA PHE A 23 3.87 -3.68 -9.76
C PHE A 23 3.44 -3.02 -11.06
N LEU A 24 2.85 -3.81 -11.96
CA LEU A 24 2.33 -3.31 -13.22
C LEU A 24 0.81 -3.16 -13.13
N ALA A 25 0.26 -2.29 -13.97
CA ALA A 25 -1.19 -2.24 -14.14
C ALA A 25 -1.73 -3.64 -14.49
N GLY A 26 -2.78 -4.09 -13.80
CA GLY A 26 -3.34 -5.43 -13.92
C GLY A 26 -2.77 -6.47 -12.95
N ASP A 27 -1.70 -6.17 -12.20
CA ASP A 27 -1.19 -7.10 -11.19
C ASP A 27 -2.17 -7.23 -10.01
N LEU A 28 -2.41 -8.49 -9.60
CA LEU A 28 -3.16 -8.76 -8.38
C LEU A 28 -2.26 -8.57 -7.15
N VAL A 29 -2.73 -7.78 -6.19
CA VAL A 29 -2.00 -7.42 -4.97
C VAL A 29 -2.92 -7.43 -3.76
N MET A 30 -2.38 -7.76 -2.59
CA MET A 30 -3.03 -7.53 -1.31
C MET A 30 -2.52 -6.21 -0.71
N LYS A 31 -3.41 -5.44 -0.09
CA LYS A 31 -3.03 -4.21 0.62
C LYS A 31 -2.86 -4.49 2.11
N LYS A 32 -1.91 -3.79 2.73
CA LYS A 32 -1.70 -3.86 4.18
C LYS A 32 -2.78 -3.06 4.90
N VAL A 33 -3.28 -3.59 6.02
CA VAL A 33 -4.25 -2.91 6.89
C VAL A 33 -3.48 -2.20 8.00
N ASP A 34 -3.61 -0.87 8.07
CA ASP A 34 -3.02 -0.06 9.12
C ASP A 34 -3.62 -0.36 10.50
N ALA A 35 -2.84 -0.01 11.54
CA ALA A 35 -3.28 -0.13 12.92
C ALA A 35 -4.59 0.62 13.22
N ALA A 36 -4.89 1.69 12.48
CA ALA A 36 -6.13 2.45 12.59
C ALA A 36 -7.33 1.79 11.88
N GLY A 37 -7.08 0.91 10.90
CA GLY A 37 -8.08 0.07 10.26
C GLY A 37 -8.38 -1.22 11.01
N ARG A 38 -7.62 -1.54 12.07
CA ARG A 38 -8.01 -2.57 13.05
C ARG A 38 -9.24 -2.07 13.80
N GLY A 39 -10.42 -2.46 13.34
CA GLY A 39 -11.56 -2.54 14.23
C GLY A 39 -11.14 -3.36 15.46
N ALA A 40 -11.59 -2.97 16.66
CA ALA A 40 -11.22 -3.57 17.94
C ALA A 40 -11.40 -5.11 18.02
N ALA A 41 -12.06 -5.72 17.03
CA ALA A 41 -12.31 -7.14 16.88
C ALA A 41 -11.15 -7.94 16.24
N VAL A 42 -10.15 -7.29 15.63
CA VAL A 42 -9.08 -7.99 14.91
C VAL A 42 -7.95 -8.32 15.88
N GLY A 43 -8.08 -9.49 16.53
CA GLY A 43 -7.12 -10.01 17.50
C GLY A 43 -5.69 -10.07 16.98
N LYS A 44 -4.73 -10.15 17.91
CA LYS A 44 -3.26 -10.09 17.78
C LYS A 44 -2.61 -11.05 16.75
N LEU A 45 -3.39 -11.88 16.05
CA LEU A 45 -2.97 -12.95 15.15
C LEU A 45 -3.59 -12.86 13.75
N HIS A 46 -4.37 -11.82 13.42
CA HIS A 46 -4.94 -11.70 12.09
C HIS A 46 -3.89 -11.25 11.06
N PRO A 47 -3.83 -11.84 9.86
CA PRO A 47 -2.96 -11.32 8.81
C PRO A 47 -3.36 -9.88 8.48
N ASN A 48 -2.38 -8.96 8.56
CA ASN A 48 -2.55 -7.53 8.30
C ASN A 48 -2.72 -7.22 6.80
N TRP A 49 -3.26 -8.14 5.99
CA TRP A 49 -3.38 -8.01 4.55
C TRP A 49 -4.84 -8.21 4.14
N GLU A 50 -5.40 -7.27 3.38
CA GLU A 50 -6.77 -7.28 2.90
C GLU A 50 -6.80 -7.44 1.38
N GLY A 51 -7.79 -8.23 0.94
CA GLY A 51 -8.30 -8.31 -0.41
C GLY A 51 -7.31 -8.82 -1.46
N PRO A 52 -7.83 -9.29 -2.59
CA PRO A 52 -7.18 -9.14 -3.88
C PRO A 52 -7.65 -7.81 -4.50
N PHE A 53 -6.72 -6.88 -4.67
CA PHE A 53 -6.87 -5.66 -5.44
C PHE A 53 -6.08 -5.76 -6.73
N ILE A 54 -6.45 -4.97 -7.72
CA ILE A 54 -5.74 -4.86 -8.98
C ILE A 54 -4.97 -3.54 -8.97
N VAL A 55 -3.71 -3.54 -9.35
CA VAL A 55 -2.99 -2.29 -9.58
C VAL A 55 -3.57 -1.62 -10.82
N GLN A 56 -4.08 -0.42 -10.66
CA GLN A 56 -4.61 0.38 -11.76
C GLN A 56 -3.48 1.14 -12.47
N GLU A 57 -2.66 1.84 -11.70
CA GLU A 57 -1.57 2.66 -12.23
C GLU A 57 -0.45 2.81 -11.20
N ALA A 58 0.79 2.88 -11.70
CA ALA A 58 1.97 3.22 -10.91
C ALA A 58 2.26 4.73 -11.04
N LEU A 59 2.33 5.42 -9.91
CA LEU A 59 2.69 6.83 -9.85
C LEU A 59 4.20 7.01 -9.95
N ALA A 60 4.62 8.09 -10.61
CA ALA A 60 6.03 8.48 -10.71
C ALA A 60 6.70 8.71 -9.34
N THR A 61 5.91 8.95 -8.29
CA THR A 61 6.36 9.14 -6.90
C THR A 61 6.54 7.83 -6.13
N GLY A 62 6.39 6.66 -6.78
CA GLY A 62 6.54 5.34 -6.14
C GLY A 62 5.29 4.85 -5.39
N GLY A 63 4.16 5.53 -5.58
CA GLY A 63 2.85 5.08 -5.11
C GLY A 63 2.09 4.31 -6.20
N TYR A 64 1.01 3.64 -5.81
CA TYR A 64 0.14 2.88 -6.70
C TYR A 64 -1.31 3.24 -6.44
N TYR A 65 -2.09 3.37 -7.51
CA TYR A 65 -3.54 3.33 -7.43
C TYR A 65 -3.99 1.87 -7.50
N LEU A 66 -4.92 1.54 -6.61
CA LEU A 66 -5.54 0.22 -6.58
C LEU A 66 -6.98 0.34 -7.03
N GLN A 67 -7.45 -0.73 -7.66
CA GLN A 67 -8.81 -0.96 -8.06
C GLN A 67 -9.33 -2.21 -7.35
N ASP A 68 -10.59 -2.19 -6.94
CA ASP A 68 -11.24 -3.39 -6.43
C ASP A 68 -11.64 -4.35 -7.57
N GLN A 69 -12.25 -5.49 -7.19
CA GLN A 69 -12.71 -6.48 -8.15
C GLN A 69 -13.93 -6.02 -8.98
N ALA A 70 -14.64 -4.96 -8.54
CA ALA A 70 -15.76 -4.36 -9.25
C ALA A 70 -15.30 -3.32 -10.28
N GLY A 71 -14.01 -2.96 -10.26
CA GLY A 71 -13.45 -1.97 -11.16
C GLY A 71 -13.48 -0.55 -10.59
N GLU A 72 -13.74 -0.38 -9.29
CA GLU A 72 -13.75 0.93 -8.65
C GLU A 72 -12.37 1.25 -8.08
N GLN A 73 -11.85 2.44 -8.40
CA GLN A 73 -10.59 2.92 -7.85
C GLN A 73 -10.75 3.19 -6.35
N LEU A 74 -9.87 2.59 -5.55
CA LEU A 74 -9.88 2.82 -4.11
C LEU A 74 -9.41 4.26 -3.78
N PRO A 75 -10.01 4.91 -2.77
CA PRO A 75 -9.58 6.23 -2.32
C PRO A 75 -8.23 6.15 -1.61
N GLY A 76 -7.16 6.61 -2.27
CA GLY A 76 -5.82 6.69 -1.69
C GLY A 76 -4.71 6.30 -2.66
N THR A 77 -3.48 6.33 -2.17
CA THR A 77 -2.30 5.81 -2.86
C THR A 77 -1.53 4.89 -1.92
N TRP A 78 -1.06 3.76 -2.42
CA TRP A 78 -0.33 2.76 -1.64
C TRP A 78 1.13 2.72 -2.03
N SER A 79 2.04 2.63 -1.05
CA SER A 79 3.45 2.37 -1.31
C SER A 79 3.67 0.89 -1.63
N GLY A 80 4.74 0.56 -2.35
CA GLY A 80 5.12 -0.83 -2.59
C GLY A 80 5.43 -1.65 -1.31
N ASP A 81 5.65 -1.00 -0.16
CA ASP A 81 5.73 -1.70 1.14
C ASP A 81 4.36 -2.18 1.62
N ASP A 82 3.33 -1.38 1.38
CA ASP A 82 1.94 -1.64 1.76
C ASP A 82 1.26 -2.62 0.80
N LEU A 83 1.96 -3.05 -0.25
CA LEU A 83 1.47 -4.00 -1.24
C LEU A 83 2.25 -5.31 -1.22
N LYS A 84 1.52 -6.41 -1.41
CA LYS A 84 2.08 -7.74 -1.58
C LYS A 84 1.48 -8.38 -2.81
N ARG A 85 2.32 -8.88 -3.73
CA ARG A 85 1.82 -9.58 -4.94
C ARG A 85 1.03 -10.80 -4.52
N PHE A 86 -0.15 -10.96 -5.10
CA PHE A 86 -1.00 -12.11 -4.91
C PHE A 86 -0.91 -12.99 -6.16
N TYR A 87 -0.70 -14.28 -5.95
CA TYR A 87 -0.75 -15.29 -7.00
C TYR A 87 -1.93 -16.20 -6.68
N PRO A 88 -2.88 -16.38 -7.63
CA PRO A 88 -4.00 -17.31 -7.44
C PRO A 88 -3.55 -18.77 -7.33
#